data_AF-A0A2E0R2U4-F1
#
_entry.id   AF-A0A2E0R2U4-F1
#
_cell.length_a   1.000
_cell.length_b   1.000
_cell.length_c   1.000
_cell.angle_alpha   90.00
_cell.angle_beta   90.00
_cell.angle_gamma   90.00
#
_symmetry.space_group_name_H-M   'P 1'
#
loop_
_entity.id
_entity.type
_entity.pdbx_description
1 polymer ?
#
loop_
_entity_poly.entity_id
_entity_poly.type
_entity_poly.pdbx_seq_one_letter_code
_entity_poly.pdbx_strand_id
1 'polypeptide(L)'
;MKKSPLVWIGYAIGFLLFGFFASLQLNDLDPEIYYHPSHLDATLWFLFYLLIAVLFIIGIFKKLPNWLFIIAAIFCLVEMVRTGPGLYENLFGEEEFNMTQVSMSAEDPRVELSREFFGAVIALVGVGALYFAQKRRLKG
;
A
#
# COMPACT_ATOMS: atom_id res chain seq x y z
N MET A 1 -1.22 -3.54 -31.91
CA MET A 1 -0.93 -2.20 -31.37
C MET A 1 0.34 -2.25 -30.51
N LYS A 2 1.40 -1.53 -30.90
CA LYS A 2 2.63 -1.43 -30.09
C LYS A 2 2.31 -0.59 -28.86
N LYS A 3 2.38 -1.20 -27.67
CA LYS A 3 2.20 -0.51 -26.40
C LYS A 3 3.25 0.60 -26.27
N SER A 4 2.85 1.80 -25.86
CA SER A 4 3.79 2.89 -25.58
C SER A 4 4.82 2.42 -24.54
N PRO A 5 6.13 2.61 -24.78
CA PRO A 5 7.18 2.24 -23.83
C PRO A 5 6.95 2.81 -22.42
N LEU A 6 6.38 4.01 -22.32
CA LEU A 6 6.06 4.67 -21.06
C LEU A 6 5.05 3.90 -20.22
N VAL A 7 4.08 3.24 -20.87
CA VAL A 7 3.06 2.44 -20.17
C VAL A 7 3.70 1.18 -19.58
N TRP A 8 4.62 0.54 -20.30
CA TRP A 8 5.38 -0.60 -19.77
C TRP A 8 6.27 -0.23 -18.60
N ILE A 9 6.97 0.90 -18.71
CA ILE A 9 7.80 1.43 -17.63
C ILE A 9 6.92 1.68 -16.40
N GLY A 10 5.74 2.30 -16.57
CA GLY A 10 4.79 2.49 -15.47
C GLY A 10 4.36 1.18 -14.81
N TYR A 11 4.08 0.13 -15.59
CA TYR A 11 3.75 -1.18 -15.02
C TYR A 11 4.93 -1.80 -14.25
N ALA A 12 6.15 -1.74 -14.80
CA ALA A 12 7.35 -2.28 -14.18
C ALA A 12 7.69 -1.54 -12.88
N ILE A 13 7.61 -0.21 -12.88
CA ILE A 13 7.80 0.62 -11.69
C ILE A 13 6.77 0.25 -10.62
N GLY A 14 5.49 0.14 -10.99
CA GLY A 14 4.44 -0.25 -10.04
C GLY A 14 4.71 -1.64 -9.44
N PHE A 15 5.08 -2.62 -10.27
CA PHE A 15 5.45 -3.96 -9.79
C PHE A 15 6.62 -3.92 -8.80
N LEU A 16 7.71 -3.23 -9.15
CA LEU A 16 8.90 -3.15 -8.30
C LEU A 16 8.62 -2.40 -7.00
N LEU A 17 7.88 -1.29 -7.06
CA LEU A 17 7.55 -0.47 -5.90
C LEU A 17 6.67 -1.24 -4.90
N PHE A 18 5.58 -1.85 -5.36
CA PHE A 18 4.69 -2.60 -4.48
C PHE A 18 5.30 -3.93 -4.02
N GLY A 19 6.16 -4.55 -4.84
CA GLY A 19 6.96 -5.69 -4.42
C GLY A 19 7.94 -5.32 -3.30
N PHE A 20 8.57 -4.15 -3.41
CA PHE A 20 9.43 -3.62 -2.36
C PHE A 20 8.64 -3.32 -1.08
N PHE A 21 7.49 -2.65 -1.16
CA PHE A 21 6.64 -2.42 0.02
C PHE A 21 6.18 -3.72 0.68
N ALA A 22 5.78 -4.73 -0.09
CA ALA A 22 5.47 -6.06 0.45
C ALA A 22 6.68 -6.62 1.20
N SER A 23 7.89 -6.54 0.63
CA SER A 23 9.10 -7.04 1.32
C SER A 23 9.39 -6.31 2.64
N LEU A 24 9.08 -5.01 2.75
CA LEU A 24 9.25 -4.25 3.99
C LEU A 24 8.32 -4.70 5.11
N GLN A 25 7.15 -5.29 4.78
CA GLN A 25 6.22 -5.83 5.80
C GLN A 25 6.81 -7.03 6.55
N LEU A 26 7.88 -7.64 6.04
CA LEU A 26 8.60 -8.69 6.77
C LEU A 26 9.32 -8.13 8.02
N ASN A 27 9.68 -6.85 8.00
CA ASN A 27 10.27 -6.18 9.16
C ASN A 27 9.23 -5.98 10.29
N ASP A 28 7.95 -6.03 9.98
CA ASP A 28 6.87 -5.90 10.96
C ASP A 28 6.67 -7.18 11.79
N LEU A 29 7.41 -8.24 11.46
CA LEU A 29 7.55 -9.46 12.26
C LEU A 29 8.78 -9.45 13.16
N ASP A 30 9.63 -8.41 13.07
CA ASP A 30 10.86 -8.32 13.83
C ASP A 30 10.59 -7.86 15.27
N PRO A 31 10.81 -8.72 16.29
CA PRO A 31 10.60 -8.36 17.68
C PRO A 31 11.61 -7.33 18.21
N GLU A 32 12.71 -7.06 17.49
CA GLU A 32 13.64 -5.98 17.83
C GLU A 32 13.08 -4.60 17.45
N ILE A 33 12.09 -4.55 16.55
CA ILE A 33 11.47 -3.31 16.03
C ILE A 33 10.08 -3.07 16.65
N TYR A 34 9.30 -4.14 16.85
CA TYR A 34 7.91 -4.07 17.34
C TYR A 34 7.71 -4.76 18.67
N TYR A 35 7.01 -4.07 19.58
CA TYR A 35 6.54 -4.66 20.82
C TYR A 35 5.27 -5.51 20.55
N HIS A 36 5.38 -6.84 20.69
CA HIS A 36 4.31 -7.80 20.38
C HIS A 36 3.77 -7.72 18.93
N PRO A 37 4.60 -8.08 17.92
CA PRO A 37 4.20 -7.98 16.52
C PRO A 37 2.96 -8.83 16.20
N SER A 38 1.98 -8.22 15.55
CA SER A 38 0.79 -8.92 15.06
C SER A 38 1.11 -9.64 13.76
N HIS A 39 1.33 -10.95 13.84
CA HIS A 39 1.55 -11.79 12.65
C HIS A 39 0.41 -11.68 11.64
N LEU A 40 -0.84 -11.56 12.11
CA LEU A 40 -2.00 -11.44 11.23
C LEU A 40 -1.95 -10.13 10.45
N ASP A 41 -1.64 -9.02 11.13
CA ASP A 41 -1.67 -7.69 10.54
C ASP A 41 -0.55 -7.52 9.49
N ALA A 42 0.69 -7.85 9.86
CA ALA A 42 1.83 -7.87 8.95
C ALA A 42 1.59 -8.78 7.73
N THR A 43 0.95 -9.94 7.92
CA THR A 43 0.59 -10.84 6.82
C THR A 43 -0.45 -10.23 5.89
N LEU A 44 -1.48 -9.55 6.43
CA LEU A 44 -2.51 -8.91 5.62
C LEU A 44 -1.93 -7.76 4.79
N TRP A 45 -1.08 -6.91 5.37
CA TRP A 45 -0.37 -5.86 4.64
C TRP A 45 0.58 -6.41 3.58
N PHE A 46 1.34 -7.45 3.91
CA PHE A 46 2.20 -8.16 2.95
C PHE A 46 1.39 -8.65 1.75
N LEU A 47 0.31 -9.39 2.00
CA LEU A 47 -0.54 -9.95 0.95
C LEU A 47 -1.22 -8.86 0.13
N PHE A 48 -1.59 -7.75 0.76
CA PHE A 48 -2.22 -6.61 0.10
C PHE A 48 -1.27 -5.93 -0.89
N TYR A 49 -0.06 -5.57 -0.47
CA TYR A 49 0.94 -5.00 -1.38
C TYR A 49 1.37 -5.99 -2.46
N LEU A 50 1.51 -7.28 -2.10
CA LEU A 50 1.84 -8.33 -3.06
C LEU A 50 0.74 -8.47 -4.13
N LEU A 51 -0.54 -8.42 -3.73
CA LEU A 51 -1.65 -8.43 -4.67
C LEU A 51 -1.54 -7.27 -5.66
N ILE A 52 -1.29 -6.05 -5.20
CA ILE A 52 -1.15 -4.88 -6.08
C ILE A 52 0.03 -5.07 -7.04
N ALA A 53 1.18 -5.54 -6.56
CA ALA A 53 2.32 -5.87 -7.42
C ALA A 53 1.95 -6.91 -8.50
N VAL A 54 1.23 -7.97 -8.11
CA VAL A 54 0.73 -9.00 -9.02
C VAL A 54 -0.25 -8.41 -10.06
N LEU A 55 -1.10 -7.45 -9.68
CA LEU A 55 -1.99 -6.77 -10.62
C LEU A 55 -1.19 -5.93 -11.64
N PHE A 56 -0.11 -5.26 -11.23
CA PHE A 56 0.77 -4.53 -12.15
C PHE A 56 1.45 -5.47 -13.17
N ILE A 57 2.04 -6.59 -12.73
CA ILE A 57 2.69 -7.55 -13.64
C ILE A 57 1.66 -8.25 -14.55
N ILE A 58 0.47 -8.60 -14.06
CA ILE A 58 -0.58 -9.18 -14.91
C ILE A 58 -1.10 -8.14 -15.91
N GLY A 59 -1.25 -6.88 -15.48
CA GLY A 59 -1.73 -5.75 -16.27
C GLY A 59 -0.86 -5.46 -17.51
N ILE A 60 0.40 -5.87 -17.46
CA ILE A 60 1.28 -5.93 -18.63
C ILE A 60 0.66 -6.82 -19.71
N PHE A 61 0.34 -8.07 -19.39
CA PHE A 61 -0.03 -9.07 -20.40
C PHE A 61 -1.50 -8.95 -20.80
N LYS A 62 -2.40 -8.81 -19.83
CA LYS A 62 -3.85 -8.83 -20.05
C LYS A 62 -4.58 -7.69 -19.33
N LYS A 63 -5.79 -7.40 -19.80
CA LYS A 63 -6.71 -6.50 -19.12
C LYS A 63 -7.18 -7.18 -17.82
N LEU A 64 -7.27 -6.41 -16.75
CA LEU A 64 -7.84 -6.85 -15.49
C LEU A 64 -9.34 -6.50 -15.46
N PRO A 65 -10.17 -7.36 -14.86
CA PRO A 65 -11.58 -7.05 -14.68
C PRO A 65 -11.78 -5.88 -13.69
N ASN A 66 -12.78 -5.04 -13.97
CA ASN A 66 -13.00 -3.80 -13.21
C ASN A 66 -13.26 -4.04 -11.71
N TRP A 67 -13.89 -5.16 -11.35
CA TRP A 67 -14.20 -5.48 -9.96
C TRP A 67 -12.95 -5.63 -9.09
N LEU A 68 -11.80 -6.04 -9.66
CA LEU A 68 -10.54 -6.11 -8.90
C LEU A 68 -10.08 -4.73 -8.43
N PHE A 69 -10.23 -3.71 -9.26
CA PHE A 69 -9.89 -2.33 -8.88
C PHE A 69 -10.84 -1.80 -7.82
N ILE A 70 -12.13 -2.14 -7.91
CA ILE A 70 -13.13 -1.74 -6.92
C ILE A 70 -12.81 -2.38 -5.57
N ILE A 71 -12.55 -3.69 -5.54
CA ILE A 71 -12.19 -4.38 -4.31
C ILE A 71 -10.89 -3.81 -3.73
N ALA A 72 -9.84 -3.66 -4.52
CA ALA A 72 -8.57 -3.10 -4.04
C ALA A 72 -8.74 -1.67 -3.50
N ALA A 73 -9.54 -0.83 -4.17
CA ALA A 73 -9.83 0.52 -3.69
C ALA A 73 -10.65 0.51 -2.38
N ILE A 74 -11.61 -0.40 -2.23
CA ILE A 74 -12.36 -0.56 -0.98
C ILE A 74 -11.42 -0.94 0.16
N PHE A 75 -10.50 -1.89 -0.06
CA PHE A 75 -9.49 -2.24 0.94
C PHE A 75 -8.64 -1.04 1.35
N CYS A 76 -8.13 -0.25 0.38
CA CYS A 76 -7.41 0.99 0.71
C CYS A 76 -8.25 1.94 1.59
N LEU A 77 -9.51 2.16 1.22
CA LEU A 77 -10.38 3.10 1.94
C LEU A 77 -10.71 2.60 3.35
N VAL A 78 -10.92 1.30 3.52
CA VAL A 78 -11.13 0.69 4.84
C VAL A 78 -9.90 0.87 5.72
N GLU A 79 -8.70 0.58 5.20
CA GLU A 79 -7.46 0.78 5.96
C GLU A 79 -7.23 2.26 6.31
N MET A 80 -7.47 3.18 5.38
CA MET A 80 -7.40 4.62 5.68
C MET A 80 -8.37 5.03 6.79
N VAL A 81 -9.60 4.50 6.80
CA VAL A 81 -10.56 4.80 7.87
C VAL A 81 -10.11 4.20 9.21
N ARG A 82 -9.59 2.98 9.20
CA ARG A 82 -9.12 2.28 10.41
C ARG A 82 -7.92 2.98 11.06
N THR A 83 -7.00 3.47 10.25
CA THR A 83 -5.70 4.00 10.68
C THR A 83 -5.67 5.53 10.77
N GLY A 84 -6.68 6.19 10.19
CA GLY A 84 -6.85 7.64 10.21
C GLY A 84 -6.86 8.29 11.60
N PRO A 85 -7.46 7.68 12.65
CA PRO A 85 -7.37 8.21 14.00
C PRO A 85 -5.94 8.36 14.51
N GLY A 86 -5.07 7.37 14.24
CA GLY A 86 -3.66 7.44 14.65
C GLY A 86 -2.87 8.51 13.89
N LEU A 87 -3.17 8.72 12.61
CA LEU A 87 -2.63 9.87 11.87
C LEU A 87 -3.10 11.20 12.45
N TYR A 88 -4.39 11.31 12.78
CA TYR A 88 -4.94 12.53 13.38
C TYR A 88 -4.26 12.86 14.70
N GLU A 89 -4.09 11.86 15.56
CA GLU A 89 -3.42 12.01 16.84
C GLU A 89 -1.93 12.35 16.70
N ASN A 90 -1.23 11.79 15.70
CA ASN A 90 0.16 12.15 15.43
C ASN A 90 0.32 13.61 14.96
N LEU A 91 -0.65 14.12 14.20
CA LEU A 91 -0.59 15.48 13.62
C LEU A 91 -1.10 16.57 14.56
N PHE A 92 -2.11 16.24 15.38
CA PHE A 92 -2.87 17.21 16.16
C PHE A 92 -3.02 16.86 17.64
N GLY A 93 -2.42 15.75 18.07
CA GLY A 93 -2.43 15.31 19.47
C GLY A 93 -1.53 16.15 20.37
N GLU A 94 -1.48 15.77 21.63
CA GLU A 94 -0.75 16.52 22.67
C GLU A 94 0.76 16.25 22.66
N GLU A 95 1.18 15.08 22.16
CA GLU A 95 2.61 14.76 22.05
C GLU A 95 3.20 15.21 20.70
N GLU A 96 4.53 15.36 20.65
CA GLU A 96 5.22 15.81 19.45
C GLU A 96 5.08 14.81 18.29
N PHE A 97 4.90 15.35 17.08
CA PHE A 97 4.84 14.55 15.86
C PHE A 97 6.08 13.67 15.70
N ASN A 98 5.85 12.38 15.46
CA ASN A 98 6.91 11.40 15.27
C ASN A 98 6.61 10.48 14.08
N MET A 99 7.63 10.17 13.28
CA MET A 99 7.58 9.17 12.19
C MET A 99 8.76 8.19 12.24
N THR A 100 9.57 8.25 13.30
CA THR A 100 10.79 7.44 13.44
C THR A 100 10.46 6.12 14.15
N GLN A 101 10.98 5.01 13.61
CA GLN A 101 10.68 3.65 14.11
C GLN A 101 11.50 3.27 15.36
N VAL A 102 12.04 4.23 16.12
CA VAL A 102 13.08 3.95 17.13
C VAL A 102 12.55 3.12 18.32
N SER A 103 11.22 3.07 18.51
CA SER A 103 10.54 2.15 19.41
C SER A 103 9.03 2.25 19.17
N MET A 104 8.43 1.35 18.37
CA MET A 104 6.97 1.23 18.32
C MET A 104 6.51 0.42 19.54
N SER A 105 6.31 1.11 20.66
CA SER A 105 5.71 0.50 21.85
C SER A 105 4.19 0.49 21.71
N ALA A 106 3.53 -0.43 22.42
CA ALA A 106 2.06 -0.43 22.50
C ALA A 106 1.48 0.85 23.13
N GLU A 107 2.33 1.68 23.75
CA GLU A 107 1.93 2.94 24.39
C GLU A 107 1.85 4.10 23.37
N ASP A 108 2.54 4.02 22.22
CA ASP A 108 2.47 5.01 21.14
C ASP A 108 2.25 4.34 19.76
N PRO A 109 1.01 3.92 19.44
CA PRO A 109 0.68 3.31 18.15
C PRO A 109 0.59 4.32 17.00
N ARG A 110 0.73 5.62 17.26
CA ARG A 110 0.41 6.68 16.27
C ARG A 110 1.36 6.66 15.08
N VAL A 111 2.62 6.29 15.30
CA VAL A 111 3.62 6.17 14.24
C VAL A 111 3.27 5.04 13.26
N GLU A 112 2.89 3.88 13.79
CA GLU A 112 2.47 2.71 13.00
C GLU A 112 1.20 3.03 12.19
N LEU A 113 0.16 3.51 12.86
CA LEU A 113 -1.12 3.88 12.23
C LEU A 113 -0.94 4.99 11.18
N SER A 114 -0.06 5.96 11.41
CA SER A 114 0.27 6.97 10.40
C SER A 114 0.91 6.36 9.16
N ARG A 115 1.85 5.41 9.34
CA ARG A 115 2.53 4.72 8.23
C ARG A 115 1.56 3.86 7.44
N GLU A 116 0.71 3.11 8.12
CA GLU A 116 -0.35 2.30 7.50
C GLU A 116 -1.32 3.17 6.71
N PHE A 117 -1.76 4.30 7.26
CA PHE A 117 -2.61 5.25 6.55
C PHE A 117 -1.98 5.72 5.24
N PHE A 118 -0.74 6.20 5.29
CA PHE A 118 -0.04 6.66 4.08
C PHE A 118 0.25 5.50 3.12
N GLY A 119 0.52 4.31 3.64
CA GLY A 119 0.62 3.08 2.87
C GLY A 119 -0.65 2.79 2.05
N ALA A 120 -1.82 2.87 2.69
CA ALA A 120 -3.11 2.72 2.04
C ALA A 120 -3.39 3.82 0.99
N VAL A 121 -2.99 5.08 1.26
CA VAL A 121 -3.07 6.18 0.29
C VAL A 121 -2.22 5.89 -0.95
N ILE A 122 -0.97 5.47 -0.76
CA ILE A 122 -0.06 5.15 -1.87
C ILE A 122 -0.60 3.95 -2.66
N ALA A 123 -1.12 2.93 -1.97
CA ALA A 123 -1.80 1.80 -2.59
C ALA A 123 -2.99 2.25 -3.45
N LEU A 124 -3.84 3.15 -2.94
CA LEU A 124 -5.00 3.66 -3.67
C LEU A 124 -4.58 4.42 -4.93
N VAL A 125 -3.55 5.26 -4.83
CA VAL A 125 -2.96 5.96 -5.98
C VAL A 125 -2.41 4.96 -7.00
N GLY A 126 -1.73 3.90 -6.55
CA GLY A 126 -1.23 2.83 -7.42
C GLY A 126 -2.35 2.10 -8.16
N VAL A 127 -3.40 1.68 -7.46
CA VAL A 127 -4.60 1.05 -8.03
C VAL A 127 -5.27 1.97 -9.05
N GLY A 128 -5.42 3.26 -8.72
CA GLY A 128 -5.97 4.27 -9.62
C GLY A 128 -5.12 4.44 -10.88
N ALA A 129 -3.80 4.60 -10.73
CA ALA A 129 -2.86 4.72 -11.85
C ALA A 129 -2.92 3.50 -12.78
N LEU A 130 -2.96 2.30 -12.20
CA LEU A 130 -3.11 1.03 -12.92
C LEU A 130 -4.43 1.00 -13.72
N TYR A 131 -5.55 1.35 -13.09
CA TYR A 131 -6.85 1.41 -13.75
C TYR A 131 -6.86 2.40 -14.92
N PHE A 132 -6.35 3.62 -14.73
CA PHE A 132 -6.29 4.62 -15.80
C PHE A 132 -5.36 4.20 -16.94
N ALA A 133 -4.23 3.55 -16.64
CA ALA A 133 -3.34 2.98 -17.65
C ALA A 133 -4.06 1.90 -18.50
N GLN A 134 -4.85 1.03 -17.88
CA GLN A 134 -5.66 0.03 -18.59
C GLN A 134 -6.79 0.65 -19.41
N LYS A 135 -7.43 1.71 -18.92
CA LYS A 135 -8.49 2.41 -19.66
C LYS A 135 -7.94 3.12 -20.89
N ARG A 136 -6.78 3.77 -20.79
CA ARG A 136 -6.10 4.43 -21.93
C ARG A 136 -5.70 3.43 -23.01
N ARG A 137 -5.28 2.21 -22.64
CA ARG A 137 -4.99 1.10 -23.56
C ARG A 137 -6.19 0.68 -24.43
N LEU A 138 -7.43 0.94 -24.01
CA LEU A 138 -8.63 0.57 -24.78
C LEU A 138 -9.06 1.64 -25.79
N LYS A 139 -8.55 2.87 -25.65
CA LYS A 139 -8.98 4.02 -26.46
C LYS A 139 -8.09 4.31 -27.67
N GLY A 140 -6.88 3.77 -27.71
CA GLY A 140 -5.95 3.88 -28.84
C GLY A 140 -5.36 2.52 -29.12
#